data_AF-A0A6C0J1M9-F1
#
_entry.id   AF-A0A6C0J1M9-F1
#
_cell.length_a   1.000
_cell.length_b   1.000
_cell.length_c   1.000
_cell.angle_alpha   90.00
_cell.angle_beta   90.00
_cell.angle_gamma   90.00
#
_symmetry.space_group_name_H-M   'P 1'
#
loop_
_entity.id
_entity.type
_entity.pdbx_description
1 polymer ?
#
loop_
_entity_poly.entity_id
_entity_poly.type
_entity_poly.pdbx_seq_one_letter_code
_entity_poly.pdbx_strand_id
1 'polypeptide(L)'
;MSINFTTDIMMPFLIGGFLVMGIKLSSKFVNPTLAAIIGALPIGYLTMNFVMKREPSKDYAKSYMLVSATTIIATLIYYLIIISSDKFPQTAAWAIGIGIWVLITIIKYFITQKMSKKD
;
A
#
# COMPACT_ATOMS: atom_id res chain seq x y z
N MET A 1 1.62 -6.70 27.28
CA MET A 1 1.00 -7.48 26.19
C MET A 1 2.10 -8.33 25.57
N SER A 2 1.99 -9.66 25.59
CA SER A 2 3.00 -10.55 25.00
C SER A 2 2.77 -10.68 23.50
N ILE A 3 3.81 -10.46 22.70
CA ILE A 3 3.77 -10.69 21.24
C ILE A 3 3.71 -12.19 20.98
N ASN A 4 2.71 -12.64 20.23
CA ASN A 4 2.62 -14.01 19.75
C ASN A 4 3.31 -14.11 18.39
N PHE A 5 4.44 -14.80 18.34
CA PHE A 5 5.25 -14.94 17.12
C PHE A 5 4.45 -15.49 15.92
N THR A 6 3.54 -16.42 16.15
CA THR A 6 2.76 -17.06 15.07
C THR A 6 1.74 -16.10 14.47
N THR A 7 0.93 -15.44 15.31
CA THR A 7 -0.18 -14.60 14.84
C THR A 7 0.26 -13.19 14.48
N ASP A 8 1.22 -12.63 15.22
CA ASP A 8 1.58 -11.21 15.13
C ASP A 8 2.74 -10.97 14.15
N ILE A 9 3.53 -12.00 13.84
CA ILE A 9 4.73 -11.89 12.98
C ILE A 9 4.65 -12.85 11.79
N MET A 10 4.56 -14.15 12.05
CA MET A 10 4.69 -15.17 10.99
C MET A 10 3.53 -15.11 9.99
N MET A 11 2.28 -15.07 10.46
CA MET A 11 1.09 -14.99 9.60
C MET A 11 1.11 -13.77 8.65
N PRO A 12 1.29 -12.53 9.14
CA PRO A 12 1.38 -11.35 8.26
C PRO A 12 2.50 -11.45 7.23
N PHE A 13 3.68 -11.96 7.62
CA PHE A 13 4.80 -12.15 6.72
C PHE A 13 4.47 -13.14 5.60
N LEU A 14 3.88 -14.29 5.93
CA LEU A 14 3.48 -15.31 4.94
C LEU A 14 2.41 -14.79 3.99
N ILE A 15 1.41 -14.06 4.48
CA ILE A 15 0.37 -13.44 3.64
C ILE A 15 1.00 -12.46 2.65
N GLY A 16 1.86 -11.56 3.14
CA GLY A 16 2.56 -10.60 2.28
C GLY A 16 3.46 -11.28 1.24
N GLY A 17 4.25 -12.28 1.66
CA GLY A 17 5.12 -13.03 0.77
C GLY A 17 4.36 -13.80 -0.31
N PHE A 18 3.25 -14.44 0.05
CA PHE A 18 2.41 -15.18 -0.88
C PHE A 18 1.77 -14.27 -1.94
N LEU A 19 1.35 -13.07 -1.54
CA LEU A 19 0.82 -12.07 -2.48
C LEU A 19 1.88 -11.59 -3.47
N VAL A 20 3.09 -11.28 -3.00
CA VAL A 20 4.21 -10.89 -3.89
C VAL A 20 4.57 -12.03 -4.85
N MET A 21 4.60 -13.27 -4.37
CA MET A 21 4.79 -14.45 -5.20
C MET A 21 3.69 -14.58 -6.26
N GLY A 22 2.42 -14.42 -5.86
CA GLY A 22 1.26 -14.44 -6.77
C GLY A 22 1.38 -13.40 -7.88
N ILE A 23 1.70 -12.15 -7.54
CA ILE A 23 1.92 -11.07 -8.52
C ILE A 23 3.01 -11.47 -9.53
N LYS A 24 4.15 -11.99 -9.05
CA LYS A 24 5.28 -12.40 -9.90
C LYS A 24 4.94 -13.58 -10.81
N LEU A 25 4.22 -14.57 -10.30
CA LEU A 25 3.82 -15.74 -11.09
C LEU A 25 2.77 -15.35 -12.14
N SER A 26 1.76 -14.57 -11.76
CA SER A 26 0.73 -14.11 -12.70
C SER A 26 1.32 -13.21 -13.78
N SER A 27 2.27 -12.33 -13.46
CA SER A 27 2.89 -11.45 -14.47
C SER A 27 3.76 -12.19 -15.48
N LYS A 28 4.39 -13.30 -15.07
CA LYS A 28 5.26 -14.10 -15.94
C LYS A 28 4.53 -15.20 -16.72
N PHE A 29 3.56 -15.86 -16.09
CA PHE A 29 3.00 -17.11 -16.60
C PHE A 29 1.52 -17.02 -16.99
N VAL A 30 0.81 -15.95 -16.63
CA VAL A 30 -0.63 -15.80 -16.92
C VAL A 30 -0.88 -14.55 -17.75
N ASN A 31 -0.99 -13.37 -17.11
CA ASN A 31 -0.99 -12.07 -17.79
C ASN A 31 -0.72 -10.93 -16.77
N PRO A 32 -0.25 -9.76 -17.26
CA PRO A 32 -0.02 -8.59 -16.41
C PRO A 32 -1.28 -8.04 -15.72
N THR A 33 -2.45 -8.19 -16.34
CA THR A 33 -3.72 -7.70 -15.79
C THR A 33 -4.09 -8.41 -14.49
N LEU A 34 -3.95 -9.74 -14.44
CA LEU A 34 -4.20 -10.54 -13.25
C LEU A 34 -3.18 -10.20 -12.16
N ALA A 35 -1.92 -9.97 -12.52
CA ALA A 35 -0.91 -9.52 -11.58
C ALA A 35 -1.29 -8.17 -10.95
N ALA A 36 -1.85 -7.25 -11.72
CA ALA A 36 -2.37 -5.97 -11.22
C ALA A 36 -3.58 -6.16 -10.30
N ILE A 37 -4.51 -7.05 -10.64
CA ILE A 37 -5.68 -7.38 -9.79
C ILE A 37 -5.24 -7.95 -8.44
N ILE A 38 -4.31 -8.91 -8.44
CA ILE A 38 -3.77 -9.49 -7.20
C ILE A 38 -3.00 -8.43 -6.40
N GLY A 39 -2.20 -7.61 -7.07
CA GLY A 39 -1.44 -6.53 -6.43
C GLY A 39 -2.30 -5.41 -5.84
N ALA A 40 -3.53 -5.24 -6.33
CA ALA A 40 -4.49 -4.26 -5.84
C ALA A 40 -5.36 -4.77 -4.68
N LEU A 41 -5.15 -6.00 -4.19
CA LEU A 41 -5.90 -6.51 -3.04
C LEU A 41 -5.74 -5.58 -1.82
N PRO A 42 -6.83 -5.24 -1.12
CA PRO A 42 -6.80 -4.29 0.00
C PRO A 42 -6.29 -4.97 1.28
N ILE A 43 -5.02 -5.36 1.29
CA ILE A 43 -4.39 -6.13 2.38
C ILE A 43 -4.53 -5.40 3.71
N GLY A 44 -4.40 -4.06 3.72
CA GLY A 44 -4.58 -3.27 4.94
C GLY A 44 -5.98 -3.45 5.56
N TYR A 45 -7.01 -3.55 4.71
CA TYR A 45 -8.37 -3.85 5.17
C TYR A 45 -8.49 -5.29 5.68
N LEU A 46 -7.91 -6.25 4.97
CA LEU A 46 -7.88 -7.66 5.39
C LEU A 46 -7.17 -7.84 6.75
N THR A 47 -6.08 -7.10 6.97
CA THR A 47 -5.32 -7.14 8.22
C THR A 47 -6.06 -6.53 9.41
N MET A 48 -7.08 -5.67 9.19
CA MET A 48 -7.89 -5.14 10.30
C MET A 48 -8.53 -6.26 11.12
N ASN A 49 -9.03 -7.30 10.45
CA ASN A 49 -9.67 -8.44 11.10
C ASN A 49 -8.69 -9.30 11.92
N PHE A 50 -7.39 -9.21 11.63
CA PHE A 50 -6.36 -10.02 12.28
C PHE A 50 -5.61 -9.27 13.40
N VAL A 51 -5.56 -7.94 13.35
CA VAL A 51 -4.61 -7.15 14.17
C VAL A 51 -5.29 -6.13 15.09
N MET A 52 -6.51 -5.69 14.81
CA MET A 52 -7.15 -4.59 15.55
C MET A 52 -8.45 -4.99 16.26
N LYS A 53 -8.61 -4.52 17.51
CA LYS A 53 -9.90 -4.54 18.23
C LYS A 53 -10.89 -3.57 17.55
N ARG A 54 -12.20 -3.74 17.81
CA ARG A 54 -13.28 -2.98 17.15
C ARG A 54 -13.17 -1.45 17.25
N GLU A 55 -12.67 -0.89 18.35
CA GLU A 55 -12.62 0.57 18.54
C GLU A 55 -11.57 1.31 17.68
N PRO A 56 -10.30 0.87 17.57
CA PRO A 56 -9.33 1.49 16.67
C PRO A 56 -9.64 1.32 15.16
N SER A 57 -10.70 0.60 14.80
CA SER A 57 -11.05 0.32 13.39
C SER A 57 -11.52 1.55 12.61
N LYS A 58 -12.19 2.52 13.26
CA LYS A 58 -12.74 3.71 12.57
C LYS A 58 -11.64 4.67 12.11
N ASP A 59 -10.72 5.02 13.00
CA ASP A 59 -9.60 5.91 12.67
C ASP A 59 -8.64 5.26 11.68
N TYR A 60 -8.43 3.95 11.83
CA TYR A 60 -7.66 3.19 10.86
C TYR A 60 -8.35 3.15 9.49
N ALA A 61 -9.66 2.91 9.41
CA ALA A 61 -10.41 2.94 8.15
C ALA A 61 -10.37 4.31 7.47
N LYS A 62 -10.57 5.41 8.23
CA LYS A 62 -10.44 6.78 7.71
C LYS A 62 -9.03 7.07 7.21
N SER A 63 -8.02 6.64 7.97
CA SER A 63 -6.63 6.81 7.59
C SER A 63 -6.28 6.02 6.33
N TYR A 64 -6.73 4.77 6.25
CA TYR A 64 -6.53 3.86 5.13
C TYR A 64 -7.15 4.41 3.85
N MET A 65 -8.40 4.87 3.90
CA MET A 65 -9.07 5.51 2.75
C MET A 65 -8.25 6.66 2.17
N LEU A 66 -7.75 7.53 3.05
CA LEU A 66 -6.93 8.67 2.63
C LEU A 66 -5.56 8.24 2.07
N VAL A 67 -4.92 7.20 2.62
CA VAL A 67 -3.67 6.65 2.05
C VAL A 67 -3.92 5.99 0.70
N SER A 68 -5.05 5.28 0.53
CA SER A 68 -5.45 4.70 -0.75
C SER A 68 -5.65 5.77 -1.83
N ALA A 69 -6.20 6.93 -1.50
CA ALA A 69 -6.30 8.05 -2.43
C ALA A 69 -4.91 8.54 -2.88
N THR A 70 -3.94 8.62 -1.97
CA THR A 70 -2.54 8.93 -2.32
C THR A 70 -1.93 7.87 -3.23
N THR A 71 -2.24 6.58 -3.01
CA THR A 71 -1.81 5.49 -3.89
C THR A 71 -2.36 5.64 -5.31
N ILE A 72 -3.62 6.05 -5.47
CA ILE A 72 -4.21 6.33 -6.79
C ILE A 72 -3.45 7.45 -7.50
N ILE A 73 -3.14 8.55 -6.80
CA ILE A 73 -2.39 9.68 -7.37
C ILE A 73 -0.99 9.23 -7.82
N ALA A 74 -0.27 8.51 -6.97
CA ALA A 74 1.07 8.00 -7.30
C ALA A 74 1.04 7.05 -8.51
N THR A 75 0.01 6.21 -8.60
CA THR A 75 -0.19 5.27 -9.73
C THR A 75 -0.50 6.03 -11.02
N LEU A 76 -1.33 7.07 -10.94
CA LEU A 76 -1.65 7.92 -12.08
C LEU A 76 -0.41 8.64 -12.60
N ILE A 77 0.43 9.18 -11.71
CA ILE A 77 1.69 9.83 -12.10
C ILE A 77 2.63 8.84 -12.79
N TYR A 78 2.81 7.64 -12.21
CA TYR A 78 3.58 6.57 -12.85
C TYR A 78 3.05 6.26 -14.26
N TYR A 79 1.74 6.09 -14.40
CA TYR A 79 1.10 5.82 -15.69
C TYR A 79 1.34 6.94 -16.70
N LEU A 80 1.19 8.20 -16.30
CA LEU A 80 1.44 9.37 -17.16
C LEU A 80 2.90 9.48 -17.60
N ILE A 81 3.86 9.13 -16.73
CA ILE A 81 5.28 9.10 -17.08
C ILE A 81 5.55 8.04 -18.15
N ILE A 82 5.03 6.83 -17.97
CA ILE A 82 5.25 5.72 -18.90
C ILE A 82 4.62 5.98 -20.27
N ILE A 83 3.41 6.56 -20.33
CA ILE A 83 2.74 6.83 -21.61
C ILE A 83 3.30 8.06 -22.34
N SER A 84 3.91 9.02 -21.62
CA SER A 84 4.45 10.24 -22.23
C SER A 84 5.85 10.07 -22.81
N SER A 85 6.58 9.01 -22.43
CA SER A 85 7.94 8.77 -22.91
C SER A 85 8.32 7.30 -22.85
N ASP A 86 8.32 6.66 -24.02
CA ASP A 86 8.76 5.26 -24.18
C ASP A 86 10.25 5.05 -23.83
N LYS A 87 11.04 6.13 -23.84
CA LYS A 87 12.47 6.11 -23.52
C LYS A 87 12.75 6.32 -22.03
N PHE A 88 11.73 6.68 -21.24
CA PHE A 88 11.93 6.94 -19.82
C PHE A 88 12.14 5.62 -19.07
N PRO A 89 13.21 5.47 -18.26
CA PRO A 89 13.47 4.23 -17.54
C PRO A 89 12.32 3.89 -16.59
N GLN A 90 11.76 2.70 -16.72
CA GLN A 90 10.64 2.23 -15.88
C GLN A 90 11.00 2.25 -14.38
N THR A 91 12.26 1.95 -14.05
CA THR A 91 12.79 2.01 -12.67
C THR A 91 12.75 3.42 -12.10
N ALA A 92 13.07 4.44 -12.91
CA ALA A 92 12.98 5.83 -12.51
C ALA A 92 11.51 6.27 -12.34
N ALA A 93 10.61 5.83 -13.23
CA ALA A 93 9.19 6.18 -13.14
C ALA A 93 8.56 5.61 -11.86
N TRP A 94 8.87 4.36 -11.55
CA TRP A 94 8.46 3.71 -10.31
C TRP A 94 9.01 4.43 -9.08
N ALA A 95 10.31 4.79 -9.08
CA ALA A 95 10.94 5.49 -7.96
C ALA A 95 10.31 6.87 -7.70
N ILE A 96 9.97 7.61 -8.76
CA ILE A 96 9.25 8.89 -8.65
C ILE A 96 7.85 8.68 -8.04
N GLY A 97 7.09 7.70 -8.55
CA GLY A 97 5.76 7.38 -8.01
C GLY A 97 5.80 7.04 -6.52
N ILE A 98 6.72 6.16 -6.11
CA ILE A 98 6.94 5.81 -4.70
C ILE A 98 7.41 7.02 -3.88
N GLY A 99 8.33 7.82 -4.41
CA GLY A 99 8.81 9.03 -3.75
C GLY A 99 7.68 10.02 -3.44
N ILE A 100 6.81 10.27 -4.41
CA ILE A 100 5.62 11.12 -4.24
C ILE A 100 4.68 10.54 -3.20
N TRP A 101 4.42 9.23 -3.26
CA TRP A 101 3.58 8.55 -2.28
C TRP A 101 4.13 8.69 -0.85
N VAL A 102 5.44 8.48 -0.67
CA VAL A 102 6.13 8.62 0.62
C VAL A 102 6.03 10.07 1.12
N LEU A 103 6.34 11.05 0.27
CA LEU A 103 6.29 12.47 0.63
C LEU A 103 4.89 12.90 1.09
N ILE A 104 3.84 12.56 0.33
CA ILE A 104 2.46 12.89 0.68
C ILE A 104 2.06 12.21 2.00
N THR A 105 2.44 10.95 2.19
CA THR A 105 2.10 10.18 3.40
C THR A 105 2.80 10.75 4.63
N ILE A 106 4.06 11.16 4.51
CA ILE A 106 4.82 11.82 5.60
C ILE A 106 4.20 13.16 5.97
N ILE A 107 3.91 14.02 4.98
CA ILE A 107 3.29 15.33 5.22
C ILE A 107 1.96 15.14 5.96
N LYS A 108 1.14 14.19 5.50
CA LYS A 108 -0.14 13.87 6.13
C LYS A 108 0.04 13.39 7.58
N TYR A 109 1.00 12.51 7.85
CA TYR A 109 1.28 12.04 9.21
C TYR A 109 1.54 13.22 10.17
N PHE A 110 2.37 14.18 9.76
CA PHE A 110 2.65 15.37 10.56
C PHE A 110 1.43 16.28 10.74
N ILE A 111 0.59 16.45 9.70
CA ILE A 111 -0.66 17.21 9.81
C ILE A 111 -1.63 16.54 10.80
N THR A 112 -1.81 15.22 10.71
CA THR A 112 -2.66 14.46 11.63
C THR A 112 -2.18 14.57 13.09
N GLN A 113 -0.87 14.45 13.33
CA GLN A 113 -0.29 14.63 14.67
C GLN A 113 -0.48 16.06 15.21
N LYS A 114 -0.37 17.08 14.34
CA LYS A 114 -0.56 18.48 14.73
C LYS A 114 -2.02 18.79 15.10
N MET A 115 -2.99 18.17 14.42
CA MET A 115 -4.41 18.33 14.75
C MET A 115 -4.77 17.62 16.06
N SER A 116 -4.25 16.41 16.29
CA SER A 116 -4.51 15.65 17.53
C SER A 116 -3.92 16.28 18.80
N LYS A 117 -2.93 17.18 18.70
CA LYS A 117 -2.34 17.89 19.84
C LYS A 117 -3.05 19.20 20.20
N LYS A 118 -4.06 19.61 19.41
CA LYS A 118 -4.76 20.89 19.57
C LYS A 118 -6.11 20.74 20.29
N ASP A 119 -6.54 19.50 20.49
CA ASP A 119 -7.67 19.09 21.34
C ASP A 119 -7.14 18.66 22.72
#